data_AF-A0A857DJF0-F1
#
_entry.id   AF-A0A857DJF0-F1
#
_cell.length_a   1.000
_cell.length_b   1.000
_cell.length_c   1.000
_cell.angle_alpha   90.00
_cell.angle_beta   90.00
_cell.angle_gamma   90.00
#
_symmetry.space_group_name_H-M   'P 1'
#
loop_
_entity.id
_entity.type
_entity.pdbx_description
1 polymer ?
#
loop_
_entity_poly.entity_id
_entity_poly.type
_entity_poly.pdbx_seq_one_letter_code
_entity_poly.pdbx_strand_id
1 'polypeptide(L)'
;MLNLKAVFERKTNEFPERDCVIENIVELPATEYARFRSNLIRDADFIAENKNRMYQDGNGIQHCLLVLGENSTEGILVQSEGYDYARYASLLPGARDFVTARLNELADQLVREGTQNTRSGVWAVHFEELRDKYQINLDSNSTITAMLMDVLDTRREMAEVEPMEYGFDMIMLSAYCPNIQEGATEQGPEESGMTMKF
;
A
#
# COMPACT_ATOMS: atom_id res chain seq x y z
N MET A 1 10.91 -1.94 -28.76
CA MET A 1 11.88 -2.75 -27.99
C MET A 1 11.56 -2.54 -26.52
N LEU A 2 11.46 -3.60 -25.71
CA LEU A 2 11.16 -3.52 -24.28
C LEU A 2 12.46 -3.68 -23.49
N ASN A 3 12.75 -2.76 -22.57
CA ASN A 3 14.00 -2.70 -21.81
C ASN A 3 13.72 -2.92 -20.32
N LEU A 4 14.51 -3.76 -19.66
CA LEU A 4 14.46 -4.00 -18.21
C LEU A 4 15.85 -4.33 -17.68
N LYS A 5 16.07 -4.18 -16.36
CA LYS A 5 17.28 -4.65 -15.67
C LYS A 5 17.01 -5.95 -14.95
N ALA A 6 18.01 -6.82 -14.84
CA ALA A 6 17.89 -8.11 -14.15
C ALA A 6 19.22 -8.49 -13.50
N VAL A 7 19.16 -9.33 -12.47
CA VAL A 7 20.32 -9.99 -11.85
C VAL A 7 20.50 -11.35 -12.52
N PHE A 8 21.72 -11.68 -12.93
CA PHE A 8 22.04 -12.94 -13.59
C PHE A 8 22.94 -13.80 -12.70
N GLU A 9 22.49 -15.03 -12.45
CA GLU A 9 23.25 -16.02 -11.69
C GLU A 9 24.12 -16.88 -12.60
N ARG A 10 25.38 -17.14 -12.19
CA ARG A 10 26.30 -17.96 -12.98
C ARG A 10 26.18 -19.42 -12.59
N LYS A 11 25.63 -20.24 -13.50
CA LYS A 11 25.53 -21.71 -13.35
C LYS A 11 24.81 -22.12 -12.06
N THR A 12 23.70 -21.45 -11.74
CA THR A 12 22.84 -21.90 -10.64
C THR A 12 22.06 -23.15 -11.07
N ASN A 13 21.77 -24.04 -10.12
CA ASN A 13 20.89 -25.19 -10.36
C ASN A 13 19.43 -24.73 -10.47
N GLU A 14 19.04 -23.77 -9.63
CA GLU A 14 17.73 -23.13 -9.58
C GLU A 14 17.89 -21.70 -9.05
N PHE A 15 16.92 -20.82 -9.30
CA PHE A 15 16.92 -19.50 -8.66
C PHE A 15 16.52 -19.67 -7.20
N PRO A 16 17.21 -18.99 -6.25
CA PRO A 16 16.89 -19.06 -4.83
C PRO A 16 15.66 -18.19 -4.51
N GLU A 17 14.54 -18.48 -5.17
CA GLU A 17 13.28 -17.77 -5.00
C GLU A 17 12.74 -17.96 -3.57
N ARG A 18 12.06 -16.92 -3.07
CA ARG A 18 11.38 -16.95 -1.78
C ARG A 18 10.03 -16.28 -1.93
N ASP A 19 9.02 -16.87 -1.30
CA ASP A 19 7.74 -16.19 -1.12
C ASP A 19 7.94 -14.95 -0.25
N CYS A 20 7.37 -13.84 -0.71
CA CYS A 20 7.54 -12.54 -0.07
C CYS A 20 6.20 -11.82 0.08
N VAL A 21 6.04 -11.10 1.19
CA VAL A 21 4.96 -10.13 1.43
C VAL A 21 5.58 -8.75 1.53
N ILE A 22 4.95 -7.76 0.88
CA ILE A 22 5.37 -6.36 0.99
C ILE A 22 4.57 -5.74 2.14
N GLU A 23 5.25 -5.47 3.25
CA GLU A 23 4.65 -4.93 4.47
C GLU A 23 4.49 -3.41 4.44
N ASN A 24 5.37 -2.74 3.71
CA ASN A 24 5.31 -1.31 3.50
C ASN A 24 6.07 -0.93 2.21
N ILE A 25 5.78 0.26 1.69
CA ILE A 25 6.48 0.87 0.57
C ILE A 25 7.09 2.20 1.03
N VAL A 26 8.37 2.40 0.77
CA VAL A 26 9.07 3.68 0.97
C VAL A 26 9.53 4.20 -0.38
N GLU A 27 9.13 5.42 -0.74
CA GLU A 27 9.65 6.11 -1.91
C GLU A 27 10.74 7.10 -1.54
N LEU A 28 11.92 6.93 -2.12
CA LEU A 28 13.07 7.78 -1.89
C LEU A 28 13.26 8.77 -3.04
N PRO A 29 13.73 10.01 -2.76
CA PRO A 29 14.17 10.94 -3.79
C PRO A 29 15.21 10.28 -4.71
N ALA A 30 15.21 10.65 -6.00
CA ALA A 30 16.02 9.96 -7.01
C ALA A 30 17.52 9.83 -6.64
N THR A 31 18.10 10.88 -6.02
CA THR A 31 19.51 10.87 -5.60
C THR A 31 19.78 9.96 -4.41
N GLU A 32 18.84 9.86 -3.47
CA GLU A 32 18.93 9.00 -2.30
C GLU A 32 18.73 7.54 -2.69
N TYR A 33 17.73 7.27 -3.53
CA TYR A 33 17.52 5.94 -4.12
C TYR A 33 18.75 5.45 -4.85
N ALA A 34 19.38 6.29 -5.69
CA ALA A 34 20.61 5.92 -6.40
C ALA A 34 21.76 5.57 -5.42
N ARG A 35 21.90 6.35 -4.33
CA ARG A 35 22.90 6.07 -3.27
C ARG A 35 22.61 4.74 -2.59
N PHE A 36 21.38 4.52 -2.16
CA PHE A 36 20.95 3.26 -1.52
C PHE A 36 21.20 2.05 -2.44
N ARG A 37 20.72 2.11 -3.68
CA ARG A 37 20.90 1.05 -4.69
C ARG A 37 22.36 0.72 -4.97
N SER A 38 23.27 1.70 -4.86
CA SER A 38 24.70 1.51 -5.07
C SER A 38 25.45 0.97 -3.85
N ASN A 39 24.84 0.99 -2.66
CA ASN A 39 25.50 0.63 -1.40
C ASN A 39 24.50 0.11 -0.36
N LEU A 40 23.97 -1.10 -0.60
CA LEU A 40 22.95 -1.74 0.23
C LEU A 40 23.41 -2.12 1.64
N ILE A 41 24.74 -2.19 1.87
CA ILE A 41 25.34 -2.53 3.17
C ILE A 41 25.42 -1.34 4.13
N ARG A 42 25.09 -0.13 3.65
CA ARG A 42 25.10 1.07 4.49
C ARG A 42 23.79 1.17 5.25
N ASP A 43 23.89 1.53 6.53
CA ASP A 43 22.73 1.85 7.35
C ASP A 43 21.89 2.96 6.69
N ALA A 44 20.57 2.84 6.83
CA ALA A 44 19.59 3.77 6.30
C ALA A 44 18.45 3.96 7.28
N ASP A 45 18.12 5.21 7.58
CA ASP A 45 17.12 5.57 8.60
C ASP A 45 15.74 4.98 8.27
N PHE A 46 15.34 4.98 7.00
CA PHE A 46 14.07 4.37 6.57
C PHE A 46 14.01 2.85 6.81
N ILE A 47 15.15 2.15 6.84
CA ILE A 47 15.20 0.72 7.21
C ILE A 47 15.06 0.58 8.72
N ALA A 48 15.75 1.42 9.49
CA ALA A 48 15.66 1.43 10.95
C ALA A 48 14.22 1.66 11.43
N GLU A 49 13.52 2.62 10.82
CA GLU A 49 12.12 2.96 11.10
C GLU A 49 11.14 1.82 10.78
N ASN A 50 11.45 0.98 9.77
CA ASN A 50 10.60 -0.10 9.31
C ASN A 50 11.04 -1.50 9.80
N LYS A 51 12.09 -1.57 10.64
CA LYS A 51 12.73 -2.82 11.06
C LYS A 51 11.76 -3.87 11.62
N ASN A 52 10.81 -3.44 12.44
CA ASN A 52 9.84 -4.33 13.09
C ASN A 52 8.84 -4.96 12.10
N ARG A 53 8.77 -4.46 10.87
CA ARG A 53 7.93 -5.00 9.80
C ARG A 53 8.67 -6.03 8.94
N MET A 54 9.98 -6.18 9.09
CA MET A 54 10.79 -7.10 8.28
C MET A 54 11.22 -8.32 9.10
N TYR A 55 10.73 -9.50 8.73
CA TYR A 55 11.03 -10.77 9.40
C TYR A 55 10.74 -11.96 8.47
N GLN A 56 11.11 -13.16 8.88
CA GLN A 56 10.63 -14.39 8.26
C GLN A 56 9.57 -15.00 9.17
N ASP A 57 8.40 -15.32 8.63
CA ASP A 57 7.33 -15.95 9.41
C ASP A 57 7.58 -17.46 9.64
N GLY A 58 6.68 -18.09 10.38
CA GLY A 58 6.76 -19.53 10.67
C GLY A 58 6.60 -20.44 9.44
N ASN A 59 6.11 -19.92 8.32
CA ASN A 59 5.95 -20.65 7.06
C ASN A 59 7.12 -20.43 6.10
N GLY A 60 8.09 -19.59 6.48
CA GLY A 60 9.25 -19.27 5.67
C GLY A 60 9.07 -18.07 4.73
N ILE A 61 7.92 -17.40 4.76
CA ILE A 61 7.60 -16.21 3.96
C ILE A 61 8.44 -15.03 4.44
N GLN A 62 9.05 -14.31 3.51
CA GLN A 62 9.82 -13.10 3.79
C GLN A 62 8.90 -11.87 3.84
N HIS A 63 8.74 -11.28 5.01
CA HIS A 63 8.09 -9.99 5.16
C HIS A 63 9.11 -8.89 4.85
N CYS A 64 8.86 -8.13 3.78
CA CYS A 64 9.81 -7.23 3.15
C CYS A 64 9.30 -5.78 3.14
N LEU A 65 10.24 -4.84 3.13
CA LEU A 65 10.02 -3.46 2.72
C LEU A 65 10.28 -3.35 1.21
N LEU A 66 9.38 -2.71 0.45
CA LEU A 66 9.66 -2.33 -0.94
C LEU A 66 10.16 -0.88 -0.98
N VAL A 67 11.38 -0.69 -1.47
CA VAL A 67 11.98 0.63 -1.68
C VAL A 67 11.86 1.02 -3.14
N LEU A 68 11.12 2.09 -3.40
CA LEU A 68 11.00 2.73 -4.72
C LEU A 68 11.88 3.96 -4.80
N GLY A 69 12.32 4.29 -6.00
CA GLY A 69 12.96 5.56 -6.30
C GLY A 69 12.03 6.45 -7.10
N GLU A 70 12.01 7.73 -6.77
CA GLU A 70 11.34 8.75 -7.58
C GLU A 70 11.78 8.63 -9.06
N ASN A 71 10.81 8.58 -9.97
CA ASN A 71 11.04 8.36 -11.41
C ASN A 71 11.71 7.03 -11.80
N SER A 72 11.93 6.10 -10.85
CA SER A 72 12.41 4.74 -11.13
C SER A 72 11.23 3.81 -11.40
N THR A 73 11.34 2.98 -12.44
CA THR A 73 10.41 1.87 -12.71
C THR A 73 10.77 0.62 -11.91
N GLU A 74 12.03 0.53 -11.45
CA GLU A 74 12.56 -0.56 -10.62
C GLU A 74 12.38 -0.26 -9.14
N GLY A 75 12.28 -1.32 -8.35
CA GLY A 75 12.28 -1.28 -6.89
C GLY A 75 13.27 -2.28 -6.30
N ILE A 76 13.50 -2.17 -5.00
CA ILE A 76 14.34 -3.11 -4.25
C ILE A 76 13.51 -3.63 -3.09
N LEU A 77 13.29 -4.95 -3.04
CA LEU A 77 12.78 -5.61 -1.84
C LEU A 77 13.90 -5.69 -0.83
N VAL A 78 13.60 -5.37 0.42
CA VAL A 78 14.54 -5.37 1.54
C VAL A 78 13.97 -6.21 2.66
N GLN A 79 14.81 -7.09 3.21
CA GLN A 79 14.57 -7.74 4.48
C GLN A 79 15.83 -7.52 5.33
N SER A 80 15.68 -6.89 6.50
CA SER A 80 16.85 -6.44 7.27
C SER A 80 17.33 -7.42 8.34
N GLU A 81 16.55 -8.45 8.69
CA GLU A 81 16.84 -9.39 9.79
C GLU A 81 17.15 -8.65 11.12
N GLY A 82 16.53 -7.49 11.36
CA GLY A 82 16.76 -6.67 12.55
C GLY A 82 17.92 -5.66 12.45
N TYR A 83 18.57 -5.54 11.29
CA TYR A 83 19.63 -4.55 11.04
C TYR A 83 19.07 -3.25 10.44
N ASP A 84 19.91 -2.20 10.40
CA ASP A 84 19.57 -0.89 9.82
C ASP A 84 19.99 -0.79 8.33
N TYR A 85 20.46 -1.88 7.74
CA TYR A 85 20.83 -2.00 6.33
C TYR A 85 20.08 -3.16 5.66
N ALA A 86 20.16 -3.23 4.33
CA ALA A 86 19.46 -4.24 3.54
C ALA A 86 20.20 -5.60 3.56
N ARG A 87 20.06 -6.34 4.66
CA ARG A 87 20.77 -7.62 4.86
C ARG A 87 20.43 -8.66 3.80
N TYR A 88 19.17 -8.74 3.39
CA TYR A 88 18.74 -9.36 2.16
C TYR A 88 18.09 -8.31 1.27
N ALA A 89 18.41 -8.38 -0.02
CA ALA A 89 17.81 -7.51 -1.01
C ALA A 89 17.55 -8.25 -2.31
N SER A 90 16.46 -7.90 -3.00
CA SER A 90 16.17 -8.38 -4.36
C SER A 90 15.78 -7.22 -5.25
N LEU A 91 16.38 -7.16 -6.45
CA LEU A 91 15.95 -6.22 -7.49
C LEU A 91 14.58 -6.68 -8.02
N LEU A 92 13.60 -5.80 -7.98
CA LEU A 92 12.27 -6.02 -8.55
C LEU A 92 12.10 -5.12 -9.79
N PRO A 93 12.35 -5.64 -11.01
CA PRO A 93 12.12 -4.89 -12.24
C PRO A 93 10.62 -4.65 -12.43
N GLY A 94 10.23 -3.44 -12.84
CA GLY A 94 8.81 -3.10 -13.02
C GLY A 94 8.03 -3.01 -11.70
N ALA A 95 8.71 -2.82 -10.56
CA ALA A 95 8.06 -2.68 -9.26
C ALA A 95 7.00 -1.58 -9.24
N ARG A 96 7.26 -0.44 -9.90
CA ARG A 96 6.27 0.64 -9.95
C ARG A 96 5.02 0.23 -10.71
N ASP A 97 5.16 -0.42 -11.86
CA ASP A 97 4.03 -0.90 -12.65
C ASP A 97 3.22 -1.95 -11.88
N PHE A 98 3.90 -2.85 -11.15
CA PHE A 98 3.25 -3.82 -10.26
C PHE A 98 2.42 -3.14 -9.18
N VAL A 99 3.01 -2.18 -8.46
CA VAL A 99 2.32 -1.43 -7.39
C VAL A 99 1.13 -0.65 -7.98
N THR A 100 1.35 0.10 -9.05
CA THR A 100 0.31 0.87 -9.73
C THR A 100 -0.84 -0.03 -10.19
N ALA A 101 -0.57 -1.20 -10.77
CA ALA A 101 -1.60 -2.13 -11.17
C ALA A 101 -2.44 -2.62 -9.96
N ARG A 102 -1.78 -3.00 -8.86
CA ARG A 102 -2.47 -3.42 -7.62
C ARG A 102 -3.32 -2.33 -7.01
N LEU A 103 -2.83 -1.10 -6.96
CA LEU A 103 -3.60 0.04 -6.45
C LEU A 103 -4.79 0.38 -7.35
N ASN A 104 -4.63 0.26 -8.67
CA ASN A 104 -5.75 0.43 -9.59
C ASN A 104 -6.82 -0.65 -9.40
N GLU A 105 -6.42 -1.91 -9.22
CA GLU A 105 -7.34 -3.02 -8.92
C GLU A 105 -8.12 -2.77 -7.62
N LEU A 106 -7.42 -2.32 -6.56
CA LEU A 106 -8.06 -1.98 -5.29
C LEU A 106 -9.01 -0.80 -5.43
N ALA A 107 -8.56 0.31 -6.03
CA ALA A 107 -9.40 1.50 -6.24
C ALA A 107 -10.66 1.17 -7.04
N ASP A 108 -10.53 0.35 -8.09
CA ASP A 108 -11.66 -0.16 -8.86
C ASP A 108 -12.68 -0.93 -8.00
N GLN A 109 -12.20 -1.74 -7.05
CA GLN A 109 -13.05 -2.48 -6.13
C GLN A 109 -13.75 -1.53 -5.14
N LEU A 110 -13.01 -0.62 -4.52
CA LEU A 110 -13.55 0.35 -3.56
C LEU A 110 -14.60 1.26 -4.21
N VAL A 111 -14.34 1.77 -5.42
CA VAL A 111 -15.30 2.59 -6.17
C VAL A 111 -16.56 1.80 -6.49
N ARG A 112 -16.44 0.55 -6.95
CA ARG A 112 -17.63 -0.28 -7.21
C ARG A 112 -18.43 -0.55 -5.95
N GLU A 113 -17.78 -0.90 -4.86
CA GLU A 113 -18.46 -1.17 -3.59
C GLU A 113 -19.13 0.09 -3.05
N GLY A 114 -18.42 1.20 -3.01
CA GLY A 114 -18.94 2.45 -2.50
C GLY A 114 -20.09 3.01 -3.35
N THR A 115 -19.96 3.04 -4.68
CA THR A 115 -21.06 3.52 -5.56
C THR A 115 -22.31 2.66 -5.45
N GLN A 116 -22.16 1.35 -5.29
CA GLN A 116 -23.29 0.42 -5.17
C GLN A 116 -23.95 0.44 -3.80
N ASN A 117 -23.23 0.78 -2.73
CA ASN A 117 -23.76 0.61 -1.36
C ASN A 117 -24.02 1.93 -0.63
N THR A 118 -23.42 3.04 -1.06
CA THR A 118 -23.68 4.34 -0.43
C THR A 118 -25.12 4.81 -0.60
N ARG A 119 -25.66 5.42 0.46
CA ARG A 119 -26.98 6.08 0.46
C ARG A 119 -26.89 7.60 0.58
N SER A 120 -25.74 8.10 1.02
CA SER A 120 -25.43 9.52 1.26
C SER A 120 -24.58 10.12 0.14
N GLY A 121 -23.88 9.28 -0.64
CA GLY A 121 -22.80 9.69 -1.53
C GLY A 121 -21.43 9.67 -0.84
N VAL A 122 -21.36 9.38 0.45
CA VAL A 122 -20.13 9.20 1.22
C VAL A 122 -19.94 7.70 1.50
N TRP A 123 -18.70 7.23 1.45
CA TRP A 123 -18.35 5.87 1.81
C TRP A 123 -17.05 5.84 2.61
N ALA A 124 -17.15 5.47 3.88
CA ALA A 124 -16.01 5.33 4.77
C ALA A 124 -15.26 4.03 4.47
N VAL A 125 -13.94 4.14 4.31
CA VAL A 125 -13.02 3.00 4.14
C VAL A 125 -12.08 2.96 5.33
N HIS A 126 -12.04 1.83 6.03
CA HIS A 126 -11.17 1.63 7.19
C HIS A 126 -9.93 0.79 6.84
N PHE A 127 -8.74 1.18 7.32
CA PHE A 127 -7.51 0.45 7.04
C PHE A 127 -7.53 -1.01 7.53
N GLU A 128 -8.24 -1.27 8.64
CA GLU A 128 -8.44 -2.62 9.15
C GLU A 128 -9.21 -3.51 8.16
N GLU A 129 -10.27 -2.99 7.54
CA GLU A 129 -11.00 -3.72 6.50
C GLU A 129 -10.09 -4.02 5.30
N LEU A 130 -9.25 -3.05 4.92
CA LEU A 130 -8.34 -3.23 3.79
C LEU A 130 -7.29 -4.31 4.04
N ARG A 131 -6.74 -4.36 5.25
CA ARG A 131 -5.82 -5.40 5.68
C ARG A 131 -6.49 -6.77 5.66
N ASP A 132 -7.68 -6.89 6.25
CA ASP A 132 -8.33 -8.17 6.45
C ASP A 132 -8.87 -8.75 5.13
N LYS A 133 -9.37 -7.90 4.24
CA LYS A 133 -10.01 -8.31 2.98
C LYS A 133 -9.03 -8.38 1.80
N TYR A 134 -8.10 -7.44 1.71
CA TYR A 134 -7.21 -7.30 0.56
C TYR A 134 -5.75 -7.61 0.87
N GLN A 135 -5.40 -7.90 2.13
CA GLN A 135 -4.03 -8.17 2.57
C GLN A 135 -3.07 -7.02 2.24
N ILE A 136 -3.57 -5.79 2.29
CA ILE A 136 -2.79 -4.57 2.07
C ILE A 136 -2.67 -3.84 3.40
N ASN A 137 -1.42 -3.66 3.85
CA ASN A 137 -1.12 -2.89 5.04
C ASN A 137 -0.97 -1.41 4.68
N LEU A 138 -1.99 -0.63 5.04
CA LEU A 138 -2.02 0.82 4.91
C LEU A 138 -1.98 1.47 6.30
N ASP A 139 -1.34 2.62 6.38
CA ASP A 139 -1.48 3.56 7.49
C ASP A 139 -1.54 4.99 6.97
N SER A 140 -2.04 5.91 7.80
CA SER A 140 -2.33 7.30 7.41
C SER A 140 -1.10 8.10 6.95
N ASN A 141 0.11 7.65 7.27
CA ASN A 141 1.35 8.33 6.91
C ASN A 141 2.19 7.55 5.88
N SER A 142 1.72 6.39 5.41
CA SER A 142 2.47 5.56 4.48
C SER A 142 2.39 6.07 3.04
N THR A 143 3.48 5.92 2.29
CA THR A 143 3.54 6.29 0.87
C THR A 143 2.51 5.54 0.03
N ILE A 144 2.24 4.27 0.35
CA ILE A 144 1.27 3.45 -0.37
C ILE A 144 -0.17 3.98 -0.21
N THR A 145 -0.53 4.51 0.97
CA THR A 145 -1.83 5.18 1.18
C THR A 145 -1.96 6.42 0.31
N ALA A 146 -0.93 7.27 0.28
CA ALA A 146 -0.93 8.46 -0.58
C ALA A 146 -1.08 8.08 -2.06
N MET A 147 -0.36 7.07 -2.53
CA MET A 147 -0.50 6.56 -3.91
C MET A 147 -1.91 6.02 -4.20
N LEU A 148 -2.55 5.33 -3.25
CA LEU A 148 -3.92 4.85 -3.41
C LEU A 148 -4.90 6.02 -3.53
N MET A 149 -4.76 7.02 -2.66
CA MET A 149 -5.60 8.22 -2.67
C MET A 149 -5.44 9.00 -3.99
N ASP A 150 -4.22 9.16 -4.50
CA ASP A 150 -3.97 9.77 -5.83
C ASP A 150 -4.68 8.98 -6.94
N VAL A 151 -4.63 7.64 -6.90
CA VAL A 151 -5.34 6.79 -7.86
C VAL A 151 -6.86 6.97 -7.75
N LEU A 152 -7.39 7.10 -6.54
CA LEU A 152 -8.82 7.32 -6.30
C LEU A 152 -9.28 8.71 -6.76
N ASP A 153 -8.51 9.76 -6.49
CA ASP A 153 -8.83 11.15 -6.85
C ASP A 153 -8.97 11.34 -8.37
N THR A 154 -8.27 10.53 -9.16
CA THR A 154 -8.39 10.56 -10.64
C THR A 154 -9.62 9.83 -11.19
N ARG A 155 -10.42 9.16 -10.35
CA ARG A 155 -11.59 8.40 -10.79
C ARG A 155 -12.76 9.32 -11.07
N ARG A 156 -13.41 9.13 -12.22
CA ARG A 156 -14.55 9.93 -12.66
C ARG A 156 -15.76 9.88 -11.71
N GLU A 157 -15.86 8.83 -10.89
CA GLU A 157 -16.91 8.65 -9.88
C GLU A 157 -16.66 9.51 -8.62
N MET A 158 -15.42 9.94 -8.37
CA MET A 158 -15.03 10.67 -7.17
C MET A 158 -15.25 12.17 -7.34
N ALA A 159 -15.73 12.80 -6.27
CA ALA A 159 -15.72 14.25 -6.08
C ALA A 159 -14.51 14.67 -5.24
N GLU A 160 -14.22 13.92 -4.18
CA GLU A 160 -13.09 14.15 -3.26
C GLU A 160 -12.77 12.86 -2.48
N VAL A 161 -11.54 12.75 -1.99
CA VAL A 161 -11.10 11.69 -1.07
C VAL A 161 -10.54 12.34 0.19
N GLU A 162 -11.23 12.21 1.31
CA GLU A 162 -10.85 12.87 2.57
C GLU A 162 -10.09 11.92 3.50
N PRO A 163 -8.83 12.21 3.87
CA PRO A 163 -8.07 11.35 4.78
C PRO A 163 -8.61 11.41 6.21
N MET A 164 -8.60 10.25 6.88
CA MET A 164 -8.99 10.09 8.29
C MET A 164 -7.87 9.41 9.10
N GLU A 165 -7.97 9.41 10.43
CA GLU A 165 -6.94 8.82 11.30
C GLU A 165 -6.72 7.32 11.03
N TYR A 166 -7.80 6.58 10.78
CA TYR A 166 -7.81 5.12 10.60
C TYR A 166 -8.37 4.68 9.24
N GLY A 167 -8.37 5.57 8.25
CA GLY A 167 -9.01 5.32 6.97
C GLY A 167 -9.09 6.56 6.10
N PHE A 168 -10.11 6.60 5.24
CA PHE A 168 -10.47 7.77 4.45
C PHE A 168 -11.93 7.67 4.00
N ASP A 169 -12.54 8.81 3.74
CA ASP A 169 -13.88 8.89 3.17
C ASP A 169 -13.79 9.14 1.66
N MET A 170 -14.56 8.36 0.90
CA MET A 170 -14.75 8.55 -0.52
C MET A 170 -16.03 9.36 -0.74
N ILE A 171 -15.89 10.61 -1.17
CA ILE A 171 -17.03 11.47 -1.53
C ILE A 171 -17.29 11.28 -3.02
N MET A 172 -18.47 10.74 -3.35
CA MET A 172 -18.80 10.32 -4.71
C MET A 172 -19.83 11.22 -5.37
N LEU A 173 -19.68 11.40 -6.69
CA LEU A 173 -20.64 12.12 -7.50
C LEU A 173 -21.96 11.35 -7.58
N SER A 174 -23.06 12.00 -7.20
CA SER A 174 -24.38 11.37 -7.12
C SER A 174 -24.86 10.73 -8.43
N ALA A 175 -24.41 11.24 -9.58
CA ALA A 175 -24.68 10.68 -10.90
C ALA A 175 -24.20 9.22 -11.07
N TYR A 176 -23.27 8.76 -10.23
CA TYR A 176 -22.71 7.41 -10.27
C TYR A 176 -23.22 6.51 -9.13
N CYS A 177 -24.06 7.02 -8.21
CA CYS A 177 -24.54 6.31 -7.04
C CYS A 177 -26.05 6.06 -7.13
N PRO A 178 -26.50 4.89 -7.62
CA PRO A 178 -27.93 4.61 -7.88
C PRO A 178 -28.80 4.53 -6.62
N ASN A 179 -28.19 4.39 -5.44
CA ASN A 179 -28.90 4.14 -4.17
C ASN A 179 -28.97 5.37 -3.24
N ILE A 180 -28.59 6.55 -3.73
CA ILE A 180 -28.71 7.79 -2.93
C ILE A 180 -30.18 8.08 -2.66
N GLN A 181 -30.50 8.31 -1.38
CA GLN A 181 -31.82 8.75 -0.94
C GLN A 181 -31.76 10.25 -0.65
N GLU A 182 -32.58 11.05 -1.33
CA GLU A 182 -32.69 12.48 -1.04
C GLU A 182 -33.10 12.68 0.44
N GLY A 183 -32.19 13.23 1.24
CA GLY A 183 -32.44 13.60 2.65
C GLY A 183 -31.78 12.74 3.73
N ALA A 184 -30.91 11.77 3.39
CA ALA A 184 -30.18 10.97 4.37
C ALA A 184 -28.83 11.62 4.75
N THR A 185 -28.85 12.56 5.69
CA THR A 185 -27.63 12.95 6.42
C THR A 185 -27.24 11.79 7.32
N GLU A 186 -25.98 11.34 7.26
CA GLU A 186 -25.49 10.25 8.10
C GLU A 186 -25.66 10.60 9.60
N GLN A 187 -26.49 9.82 10.29
CA GLN A 187 -26.39 9.69 11.73
C GLN A 187 -25.28 8.67 11.97
N GLY A 188 -24.22 9.12 12.65
CA GLY A 188 -23.13 8.25 13.08
C GLY A 188 -23.66 7.06 13.90
N PRO A 189 -22.87 5.98 14.01
CA PRO A 189 -23.33 4.74 14.61
C PRO A 189 -23.88 4.98 16.02
N GLU A 190 -25.10 4.48 16.28
CA GLU A 190 -25.70 4.49 17.61
C GLU A 190 -24.73 3.83 18.60
N GLU A 191 -24.34 4.57 19.64
CA GLU A 191 -23.71 4.01 20.84
C GLU A 191 -24.67 2.97 21.45
N SER A 192 -24.52 1.71 21.05
CA SER A 192 -25.17 0.60 21.73
C SER A 192 -24.63 0.53 23.16
N GLY A 193 -25.54 0.81 24.10
CA GLY A 193 -25.23 1.17 25.47
C GLY A 193 -24.39 0.15 26.23
N MET A 194 -23.25 0.60 26.72
CA MET A 194 -22.53 -0.06 27.80
C MET A 194 -23.09 0.47 29.13
N THR A 195 -24.09 -0.23 29.66
CA THR A 195 -24.58 0.03 31.01
C THR A 195 -23.53 -0.47 32.01
N MET A 196 -22.67 0.44 32.49
CA MET A 196 -21.83 0.18 33.65
C MET A 196 -22.73 0.10 34.90
N LYS A 197 -22.86 -1.10 35.47
CA LYS A 197 -23.37 -1.25 36.84
C LYS A 197 -22.23 -1.01 37.81
N PHE A 198 -22.43 -0.01 38.67
CA PHE A 198 -21.58 0.34 39.81
C PHE A 198 -21.49 -0.80 40.83
#